data_AF-A0A2V8HWW0-F1
#
_entry.id   AF-A0A2V8HWW0-F1
#
_cell.length_a   1.000
_cell.length_b   1.000
_cell.length_c   1.000
_cell.angle_alpha   90.00
_cell.angle_beta   90.00
_cell.angle_gamma   90.00
#
_symmetry.space_group_name_H-M   'P 1'
#
loop_
_entity.id
_entity.type
_entity.pdbx_description
1 polymer ?
#
loop_
_entity_poly.entity_id
_entity_poly.type
_entity_poly.pdbx_seq_one_letter_code
_entity_poly.pdbx_strand_id
1 'polypeptide(L)'
;MSFSAISGRRAALVACVVGAMFCAPPASAQGFKWWQSDTFRRELGLTQDQSTKIEAIFQKTLPALRQQKDSLDKAEADFNQMVEASDDAQVMAQVSVVEAARSELNKSRTMMLLRMRRVLTPDQRVKFVMLQQQTRNRGRSGDQHRN
;
A
#
# COMPACT_ATOMS: atom_id res chain seq x y z
N MET A 1 27.82 0.08 52.77
CA MET A 1 27.11 1.37 52.87
C MET A 1 27.10 1.99 51.48
N SER A 2 25.90 2.04 50.89
CA SER A 2 25.40 2.92 49.81
C SER A 2 26.24 3.16 48.55
N PHE A 3 25.87 2.50 47.44
CA PHE A 3 26.00 3.05 46.09
C PHE A 3 24.65 3.65 45.68
N SER A 4 24.62 4.97 45.50
CA SER A 4 23.46 5.71 44.99
C SER A 4 23.17 5.36 43.53
N ALA A 5 21.91 5.05 43.28
CA ALA A 5 21.33 4.95 41.94
C ALA A 5 21.39 6.31 41.21
N ILE A 6 21.83 6.29 39.96
CA ILE A 6 21.50 7.32 38.98
C ILE A 6 20.69 6.65 37.86
N SER A 7 19.39 6.68 38.07
CA SER A 7 18.33 6.42 37.10
C SER A 7 18.32 7.54 36.07
N GLY A 8 18.96 7.30 34.91
CA GLY A 8 18.86 8.14 33.73
C GLY A 8 18.11 7.41 32.63
N ARG A 9 16.79 7.61 32.57
CA ARG A 9 15.88 7.13 31.52
C ARG A 9 16.44 7.47 30.13
N ARG A 10 17.10 6.53 29.48
CA ARG A 10 17.29 6.56 28.03
C ARG A 10 16.00 6.03 27.40
N ALA A 11 15.01 6.91 27.30
CA ALA A 11 13.90 6.73 26.38
C ALA A 11 14.47 6.85 24.95
N ALA A 12 15.12 5.79 24.47
CA ALA A 12 15.55 5.70 23.11
C ALA A 12 14.37 5.17 22.30
N LEU A 13 13.70 6.10 21.61
CA LEU A 13 12.79 5.86 20.51
C LEU A 13 13.38 4.80 19.56
N VAL A 14 12.91 3.56 19.64
CA VAL A 14 13.10 2.55 18.60
C VAL A 14 11.73 2.07 18.15
N ALA A 15 10.95 2.99 17.59
CA ALA A 15 9.61 2.70 17.06
C ALA A 15 9.48 3.01 15.56
N CYS A 16 10.58 3.01 14.78
CA CYS A 16 10.51 3.43 13.37
C CYS A 16 11.36 2.65 12.35
N VAL A 17 12.08 1.58 12.69
CA VAL A 17 13.05 1.00 11.73
C VAL A 17 12.48 -0.11 10.85
N VAL A 18 11.45 -0.86 11.25
CA VAL A 18 10.97 -1.97 10.40
C VAL A 18 9.95 -1.52 9.33
N GLY A 19 9.33 -0.35 9.48
CA GLY A 19 8.31 0.16 8.54
C GLY A 19 8.86 0.87 7.29
N ALA A 20 10.18 1.10 7.18
CA ALA A 20 10.72 2.11 6.26
C ALA A 20 11.47 1.59 5.02
N MET A 21 11.60 0.27 4.78
CA MET A 21 12.49 -0.18 3.69
C MET A 21 11.86 -0.43 2.32
N PHE A 22 10.54 -0.33 2.13
CA PHE A 22 9.95 -0.16 0.78
C PHE A 22 8.58 0.51 0.86
N CYS A 23 8.48 1.65 1.55
CA CYS A 23 7.31 2.51 1.41
C CYS A 23 7.47 3.36 0.13
N ALA A 24 7.49 2.70 -1.03
CA ALA A 24 6.96 3.38 -2.20
C ALA A 24 5.49 3.63 -1.85
N PRO A 25 5.01 4.89 -1.76
CA PRO A 25 3.61 5.14 -1.52
C PRO A 25 2.85 4.32 -2.55
N PRO A 26 1.91 3.44 -2.14
CA PRO A 26 1.17 2.65 -3.11
C PRO A 26 0.57 3.66 -4.06
N ALA A 27 1.04 3.68 -5.31
CA ALA A 27 0.56 4.60 -6.33
C ALA A 27 -0.96 4.58 -6.21
N SER A 28 -1.54 5.71 -5.82
CA SER A 28 -2.87 5.86 -5.23
C SER A 28 -3.95 5.51 -6.26
N ALA A 29 -4.07 4.22 -6.54
CA ALA A 29 -5.04 3.64 -7.45
C ALA A 29 -6.10 2.82 -6.69
N GLN A 30 -6.05 2.80 -5.34
CA GLN A 30 -7.01 2.05 -4.52
C GLN A 30 -8.16 2.89 -3.97
N GLY A 31 -8.09 4.23 -4.01
CA GLY A 31 -9.24 5.08 -3.68
C GLY A 31 -10.07 5.48 -4.91
N PHE A 32 -9.42 5.56 -6.08
CA PHE A 32 -10.00 6.10 -7.29
C PHE A 32 -10.15 5.04 -8.37
N LYS A 33 -11.40 4.74 -8.75
CA LYS A 33 -11.73 3.86 -9.88
C LYS A 33 -11.45 4.57 -11.21
N TRP A 34 -10.19 4.66 -11.58
CA TRP A 34 -9.76 5.41 -12.76
C TRP A 34 -10.47 4.99 -14.06
N TRP A 35 -10.88 3.72 -14.20
CA TRP A 35 -11.59 3.22 -15.39
C TRP A 35 -13.03 3.73 -15.52
N GLN A 36 -13.55 4.39 -14.48
CA GLN A 36 -14.85 5.06 -14.47
C GLN A 36 -14.73 6.57 -14.66
N SER A 37 -13.52 7.13 -14.59
CA SER A 37 -13.27 8.57 -14.76
C SER A 37 -13.42 8.99 -16.22
N ASP A 38 -14.15 10.08 -16.46
CA ASP A 38 -14.29 10.66 -17.81
C ASP A 38 -12.94 11.01 -18.44
N THR A 39 -12.00 11.54 -17.66
CA THR A 39 -10.64 11.82 -18.13
C THR A 39 -9.98 10.56 -18.67
N PHE A 40 -9.94 9.48 -17.89
CA PHE A 40 -9.28 8.24 -18.34
C PHE A 40 -10.05 7.56 -19.48
N ARG A 41 -11.39 7.59 -19.45
CA ARG A 41 -12.22 7.03 -20.53
C ARG A 41 -11.96 7.75 -21.85
N ARG A 42 -11.90 9.08 -21.84
CA ARG A 42 -11.64 9.90 -23.03
C ARG A 42 -10.20 9.77 -23.51
N GLU A 43 -9.22 10.01 -22.66
CA GLU A 43 -7.79 10.05 -23.05
C GLU A 43 -7.27 8.67 -23.51
N LEU A 44 -7.80 7.58 -22.94
CA LEU A 44 -7.44 6.22 -23.36
C LEU A 44 -8.35 5.67 -24.46
N GLY A 45 -9.45 6.34 -24.80
CA GLY A 45 -10.49 5.76 -25.65
C GLY A 45 -11.00 4.42 -25.10
N LEU A 46 -11.25 4.37 -23.79
CA LEU A 46 -11.62 3.14 -23.09
C LEU A 46 -13.05 2.74 -23.50
N THR A 47 -13.21 1.54 -24.04
CA THR A 47 -14.54 1.05 -24.43
C THR A 47 -15.35 0.65 -23.20
N GLN A 48 -16.68 0.63 -23.35
CA GLN A 48 -17.57 0.18 -22.27
C GLN A 48 -17.28 -1.27 -21.85
N ASP A 49 -16.95 -2.14 -22.81
CA ASP A 49 -16.54 -3.52 -22.54
C ASP A 49 -15.25 -3.58 -21.72
N GLN A 50 -14.23 -2.76 -22.06
CA GLN A 50 -13.00 -2.68 -21.29
C GLN A 50 -13.24 -2.20 -19.85
N SER A 51 -14.02 -1.12 -19.66
CA SER A 51 -14.40 -0.65 -18.32
C SER A 51 -15.13 -1.72 -17.51
N THR A 52 -16.03 -2.48 -18.14
CA THR A 52 -16.79 -3.56 -17.50
C THR A 52 -15.88 -4.72 -17.08
N LYS A 53 -14.94 -5.13 -17.94
CA LYS A 53 -13.94 -6.17 -17.62
C LYS A 53 -13.02 -5.76 -16.47
N ILE A 54 -12.57 -4.50 -16.47
CA ILE A 54 -11.74 -3.95 -15.39
C ILE A 54 -12.52 -3.95 -14.06
N GLU A 55 -13.77 -3.51 -14.07
CA GLU A 55 -14.65 -3.53 -12.89
C GLU A 55 -14.83 -4.97 -12.36
N ALA A 56 -15.07 -5.94 -13.23
CA ALA A 56 -15.23 -7.33 -12.82
C ALA A 56 -13.97 -7.91 -12.14
N ILE A 57 -12.78 -7.60 -12.68
CA ILE A 57 -11.50 -8.01 -12.06
C ILE A 57 -11.34 -7.39 -10.67
N PHE A 58 -11.66 -6.10 -10.55
CA PHE A 58 -11.60 -5.38 -9.28
C PHE A 58 -12.55 -6.00 -8.25
N GLN A 59 -13.83 -6.15 -8.58
CA GLN A 59 -14.85 -6.68 -7.68
C GLN A 59 -14.55 -8.13 -7.26
N LYS A 60 -14.02 -8.96 -8.17
CA LYS A 60 -13.61 -10.33 -7.84
C LYS A 60 -12.49 -10.39 -6.81
N THR A 61 -11.56 -9.43 -6.85
CA THR A 61 -10.35 -9.47 -6.00
C THR A 61 -10.52 -8.70 -4.68
N LEU A 62 -11.44 -7.72 -4.66
CA LEU A 62 -11.64 -6.81 -3.54
C LEU A 62 -11.93 -7.50 -2.19
N PRO A 63 -12.76 -8.56 -2.09
CA PRO A 63 -12.97 -9.26 -0.81
C PRO A 63 -11.69 -9.85 -0.22
N ALA A 64 -10.86 -10.49 -1.05
CA ALA A 64 -9.58 -11.06 -0.61
C ALA A 64 -8.62 -9.98 -0.12
N LEU A 65 -8.55 -8.83 -0.82
CA LEU A 65 -7.72 -7.71 -0.39
C LEU A 65 -8.15 -7.13 0.97
N ARG A 66 -9.47 -7.09 1.24
CA ARG A 66 -9.97 -6.66 2.56
C ARG A 66 -9.53 -7.62 3.65
N GLN A 67 -9.76 -8.91 3.47
CA GLN A 67 -9.35 -9.93 4.44
C GLN A 67 -7.83 -9.93 4.68
N GLN A 68 -7.03 -9.79 3.63
CA GLN A 68 -5.57 -9.72 3.73
C GLN A 68 -5.11 -8.44 4.45
N LYS A 69 -5.81 -7.31 4.25
CA LYS A 69 -5.56 -6.07 4.98
C LYS A 69 -5.90 -6.22 6.46
N ASP A 70 -7.05 -6.81 6.78
CA ASP A 70 -7.44 -7.07 8.18
C ASP A 70 -6.42 -7.98 8.88
N SER A 71 -5.88 -8.97 8.16
CA SER A 71 -4.82 -9.87 8.67
C SER A 71 -3.51 -9.14 8.93
N LEU A 72 -3.11 -8.23 8.02
CA LEU A 72 -1.94 -7.38 8.21
C LEU A 72 -2.14 -6.44 9.41
N ASP A 73 -3.30 -5.80 9.53
CA ASP A 73 -3.61 -4.88 10.62
C ASP A 73 -3.56 -5.58 11.98
N LYS A 74 -4.08 -6.80 12.05
CA LYS A 74 -3.97 -7.64 13.23
C LYS A 74 -2.51 -7.96 13.56
N ALA A 75 -1.71 -8.39 12.59
CA ALA A 75 -0.32 -8.74 12.81
C ALA A 75 0.51 -7.52 13.28
N GLU A 76 0.25 -6.34 12.73
CA GLU A 76 0.89 -5.08 13.13
C GLU A 76 0.45 -4.64 14.54
N ALA A 77 -0.82 -4.83 14.90
CA ALA A 77 -1.31 -4.57 16.26
C ALA A 77 -0.66 -5.51 17.30
N ASP A 78 -0.61 -6.82 16.99
CA ASP A 78 0.01 -7.83 17.83
C ASP A 78 1.52 -7.54 18.00
N PHE A 79 2.21 -7.12 16.92
CA PHE A 79 3.61 -6.65 16.99
C PHE A 79 3.79 -5.48 17.95
N ASN A 80 2.98 -4.43 17.82
CA ASN A 80 3.07 -3.24 18.66
C ASN A 80 2.87 -3.55 20.16
N GLN A 81 2.04 -4.54 20.49
CA GLN A 81 1.85 -5.00 21.86
C GLN A 81 3.07 -5.78 22.39
N MET A 82 3.73 -6.55 21.52
CA MET A 82 4.84 -7.42 21.91
C MET A 82 6.16 -6.68 22.14
N VAL A 83 6.41 -5.57 21.43
CA VAL A 83 7.71 -4.85 21.45
C VAL A 83 8.17 -4.46 22.86
N GLU A 84 7.27 -4.10 23.76
CA GLU A 84 7.63 -3.68 25.13
C GLU A 84 7.65 -4.84 26.15
N ALA A 85 7.11 -6.01 25.81
CA ALA A 85 6.78 -7.07 26.76
C ALA A 85 7.42 -8.44 26.45
N SER A 86 8.07 -8.58 25.29
CA SER A 86 8.58 -9.86 24.77
C SER A 86 10.10 -9.82 24.58
N ASP A 87 10.73 -11.00 24.48
CA ASP A 87 12.15 -11.09 24.13
C ASP A 87 12.41 -10.85 22.63
N ASP A 88 13.67 -10.60 22.27
CA ASP A 88 14.07 -10.32 20.88
C ASP A 88 13.68 -11.44 19.90
N ALA A 89 13.74 -12.71 20.33
CA ALA A 89 13.41 -13.84 19.47
C ALA A 89 11.91 -13.87 19.14
N GLN A 90 11.06 -13.60 20.13
CA GLN A 90 9.61 -13.47 19.97
C GLN A 90 9.24 -12.27 19.08
N VAL A 91 9.90 -11.12 19.28
CA VAL A 91 9.71 -9.93 18.43
C VAL A 91 10.08 -10.25 16.97
N MET A 92 11.23 -10.90 16.73
CA MET A 92 11.67 -11.25 15.37
C MET A 92 10.78 -12.30 14.69
N ALA A 93 10.21 -13.24 15.46
CA ALA A 93 9.20 -14.16 14.95
C ALA A 93 7.96 -13.38 14.48
N GLN A 94 7.50 -12.40 15.26
CA GLN A 94 6.35 -11.58 14.91
C GLN A 94 6.61 -10.66 13.70
N VAL A 95 7.83 -10.15 13.52
CA VAL A 95 8.25 -9.45 12.28
C VAL A 95 8.01 -10.33 11.06
N SER A 96 8.38 -11.62 11.12
CA SER A 96 8.19 -12.55 10.01
C SER A 96 6.71 -12.74 9.64
N VAL A 97 5.81 -12.72 10.64
CA VAL A 97 4.36 -12.79 10.43
C VAL A 97 3.85 -11.52 9.74
N VAL A 98 4.28 -10.33 10.19
CA VAL A 98 3.92 -9.05 9.56
C VAL A 98 4.38 -9.01 8.11
N GLU A 99 5.63 -9.38 7.83
CA GLU A 99 6.16 -9.37 6.47
C GLU A 99 5.47 -10.39 5.57
N ALA A 100 5.10 -11.57 6.08
CA ALA A 100 4.33 -12.54 5.32
C ALA A 100 2.94 -12.00 4.94
N ALA A 101 2.20 -11.41 5.90
CA ALA A 101 0.90 -10.81 5.65
C ALA A 101 0.97 -9.65 4.64
N ARG A 102 1.99 -8.79 4.77
CA ARG A 102 2.24 -7.68 3.85
C ARG A 102 2.57 -8.16 2.44
N SER A 103 3.42 -9.18 2.32
CA SER A 103 3.78 -9.82 1.05
C SER A 103 2.55 -10.36 0.34
N GLU A 104 1.68 -11.06 1.07
CA GLU A 104 0.48 -11.67 0.53
C GLU A 104 -0.51 -10.63 -0.01
N LEU A 105 -0.79 -9.58 0.78
CA LEU A 105 -1.60 -8.45 0.33
C LEU A 105 -1.03 -7.79 -0.94
N ASN A 106 0.29 -7.55 -0.96
CA ASN A 106 0.98 -6.92 -2.09
C ASN A 106 0.93 -7.78 -3.36
N LYS A 107 1.08 -9.10 -3.25
CA LYS A 107 0.98 -10.04 -4.38
C LYS A 107 -0.41 -10.00 -5.00
N SER A 108 -1.46 -10.17 -4.19
CA SER A 108 -2.85 -10.11 -4.66
C SER A 108 -3.16 -8.79 -5.35
N ARG A 109 -2.75 -7.67 -4.73
CA ARG A 109 -2.94 -6.32 -5.27
C ARG A 109 -2.22 -6.15 -6.60
N THR A 110 -0.97 -6.56 -6.68
CA THR A 110 -0.15 -6.49 -7.90
C THR A 110 -0.78 -7.31 -9.02
N MET A 111 -1.24 -8.52 -8.70
CA MET A 111 -1.86 -9.39 -9.69
C MET A 111 -3.19 -8.83 -10.21
N MET A 112 -4.01 -8.22 -9.34
CA MET A 112 -5.21 -7.51 -9.75
C MET A 112 -4.88 -6.39 -10.74
N LEU A 113 -3.93 -5.51 -10.39
CA LEU A 113 -3.53 -4.38 -11.24
C LEU A 113 -2.94 -4.85 -12.58
N LEU A 114 -2.14 -5.92 -12.58
CA LEU A 114 -1.60 -6.53 -13.80
C LEU A 114 -2.72 -7.04 -14.70
N ARG A 115 -3.71 -7.75 -14.14
CA ARG A 115 -4.88 -8.23 -14.88
C ARG A 115 -5.69 -7.09 -15.48
N MET A 116 -5.93 -6.02 -14.72
CA MET A 116 -6.62 -4.82 -15.21
C MET A 116 -5.84 -4.17 -16.37
N ARG A 117 -4.51 -4.03 -16.25
CA ARG A 117 -3.66 -3.48 -17.34
C ARG A 117 -3.68 -4.35 -18.60
N ARG A 118 -3.89 -5.67 -18.49
CA ARG A 118 -3.98 -6.59 -19.63
C ARG A 118 -5.29 -6.45 -20.43
N VAL A 119 -6.31 -5.78 -19.89
CA VAL A 119 -7.55 -5.45 -20.63
C VAL A 119 -7.30 -4.33 -21.66
N LEU A 120 -6.31 -3.48 -21.40
CA LEU A 120 -5.92 -2.38 -22.29
C LEU A 120 -5.14 -2.92 -23.50
N THR A 121 -5.29 -2.27 -24.65
CA THR A 121 -4.42 -2.51 -25.81
C THR A 121 -2.98 -2.04 -25.53
N PRO A 122 -1.98 -2.47 -26.30
CA PRO A 122 -0.60 -1.98 -26.17
C PRO A 122 -0.52 -0.44 -26.16
N ASP A 123 -1.18 0.23 -27.11
CA ASP A 123 -1.17 1.69 -27.22
C ASP A 123 -1.84 2.37 -26.02
N GLN A 124 -2.95 1.82 -25.55
CA GLN A 124 -3.62 2.30 -24.35
C GLN A 124 -2.74 2.17 -23.10
N ARG A 125 -1.92 1.12 -22.99
CA ARG A 125 -0.98 0.97 -21.87
C ARG A 125 0.10 2.04 -21.87
N VAL A 126 0.62 2.41 -23.05
CA VAL A 126 1.59 3.51 -23.17
C VAL A 126 0.96 4.83 -22.72
N LYS A 127 -0.24 5.14 -23.24
CA LYS A 127 -0.99 6.35 -22.83
C LYS A 127 -1.32 6.36 -21.33
N PHE A 128 -1.69 5.21 -20.77
CA PHE A 128 -1.99 5.07 -19.34
C PHE A 128 -0.82 5.49 -18.45
N VAL A 129 0.40 5.06 -18.77
CA VAL A 129 1.60 5.42 -18.00
C VAL A 129 1.84 6.92 -18.03
N MET A 130 1.71 7.55 -19.19
CA MET A 130 1.86 9.00 -19.35
C MET A 130 0.80 9.78 -18.55
N LEU A 131 -0.46 9.37 -18.64
CA LEU A 131 -1.57 10.00 -17.93
C LEU A 131 -1.43 9.86 -16.41
N GLN A 132 -0.94 8.71 -15.93
CA GLN A 132 -0.68 8.49 -14.51
C GLN A 132 0.43 9.42 -13.98
N GLN A 133 1.51 9.62 -14.74
CA GLN A 133 2.58 10.55 -14.38
C GLN A 133 2.10 12.00 -14.34
N GLN A 134 1.32 12.43 -15.34
CA GLN A 134 0.73 13.78 -15.38
C GLN A 134 -0.19 14.04 -14.20
N THR A 135 -1.06 13.09 -13.87
CA THR A 135 -2.00 13.20 -12.74
C THR A 135 -1.27 13.29 -11.41
N ARG A 136 -0.17 12.53 -11.25
CA ARG A 136 0.68 12.59 -10.06
C ARG A 136 1.40 13.93 -9.92
N ASN A 137 1.92 14.48 -11.02
CA ASN A 137 2.61 15.77 -10.99
C ASN A 137 1.66 16.93 -10.67
N ARG A 138 0.44 16.91 -11.21
CA ARG A 138 -0.59 17.94 -10.91
C ARG A 138 -0.97 17.97 -9.44
N GLY A 139 -1.11 16.80 -8.79
CA GLY A 139 -1.39 16.74 -7.35
C GLY A 139 -0.28 17.38 -6.51
N ARG A 140 0.98 17.16 -6.88
CA ARG A 140 2.15 17.69 -6.14
C ARG A 140 2.30 19.21 -6.28
N SER A 141 1.97 19.79 -7.42
CA SER A 141 2.04 21.24 -7.64
C SER A 141 0.94 22.03 -6.93
N GLY A 142 -0.23 21.42 -6.70
CA GLY A 142 -1.37 22.04 -6.00
C GLY A 142 -1.13 22.23 -4.50
N ASP A 143 -0.45 21.28 -3.84
CA ASP A 143 -0.11 21.39 -2.41
C ASP A 143 0.95 22.46 -2.13
N GLN A 144 1.79 22.78 -3.12
CA GLN A 144 2.90 23.72 -2.98
C GLN A 144 2.47 25.20 -2.99
N HIS A 145 1.26 25.50 -3.46
CA HIS A 145 0.67 26.85 -3.48
C HIS A 145 -0.28 27.13 -2.30
N ARG A 146 -0.47 26.16 -1.40
CA ARG A 146 -1.45 26.24 -0.30
C ARG A 146 -0.80 26.39 1.10
N ASN A 147 0.52 26.58 1.15
CA ASN A 147 1.30 27.00 2.31
C ASN A 147 1.88 28.39 2.06
#